data_AF-A0A3E3I3F2-F1
#
_entry.id   AF-A0A3E3I3F2-F1
#
_cell.length_a   1.000
_cell.length_b   1.000
_cell.length_c   1.000
_cell.angle_alpha   90.00
_cell.angle_beta   90.00
_cell.angle_gamma   90.00
#
_symmetry.space_group_name_H-M   'P 1'
#
loop_
_entity.id
_entity.type
_entity.pdbx_description
1 polymer ?
#
loop_
_entity_poly.entity_id
_entity_poly.type
_entity_poly.pdbx_seq_one_letter_code
_entity_poly.pdbx_strand_id
1 'polypeptide(L)'
;MIDKLAKTVLKQVKDEYPYVAHPAAMRAEITKAEKLPEEYSYEISLKDKETGACRDYILTGTSFRYRVKILTNGKDEMAEYPELINIDSRQCYQLGDIVSVAFIGGETEAVIVGG
;
A
#
# COMPACT_ATOMS: atom_id res chain seq x y z
N MET A 1 -15.93 -28.26 9.55
CA MET A 1 -16.26 -28.02 8.12
C MET A 1 -15.61 -26.73 7.60
N ILE A 2 -15.67 -25.63 8.35
CA ILE A 2 -15.01 -24.35 8.02
C ILE A 2 -13.49 -24.50 7.77
N ASP A 3 -12.80 -25.25 8.63
CA ASP A 3 -11.34 -25.46 8.52
C ASP A 3 -10.91 -26.11 7.19
N LYS A 4 -11.78 -26.98 6.65
CA LYS A 4 -11.54 -27.70 5.39
C LYS A 4 -11.80 -26.79 4.18
N LEU A 5 -12.79 -25.90 4.27
CA LEU A 5 -13.05 -24.86 3.27
C LEU A 5 -11.90 -23.85 3.24
N ALA A 6 -11.47 -23.33 4.40
CA ALA A 6 -10.34 -22.39 4.49
C ALA A 6 -9.06 -22.96 3.85
N LYS A 7 -8.71 -24.21 4.16
CA LYS A 7 -7.56 -24.90 3.55
C LYS A 7 -7.70 -25.12 2.04
N THR A 8 -8.92 -25.32 1.55
CA THR A 8 -9.18 -25.52 0.11
C THR A 8 -9.04 -24.20 -0.65
N VAL A 9 -9.61 -23.13 -0.11
CA VAL A 9 -9.48 -21.77 -0.66
C VAL A 9 -8.02 -21.32 -0.66
N LEU A 10 -7.29 -21.53 0.44
CA LEU A 10 -5.86 -21.17 0.51
C LEU A 10 -4.98 -21.94 -0.48
N LYS A 11 -5.33 -23.18 -0.83
CA LYS A 11 -4.64 -23.93 -1.89
C LYS A 11 -4.96 -23.37 -3.27
N GLN A 12 -6.24 -23.12 -3.55
CA GLN A 12 -6.65 -22.51 -4.83
C GLN A 12 -6.02 -21.14 -5.03
N VAL A 13 -5.94 -20.31 -3.99
CA VAL A 13 -5.26 -19.01 -4.06
C VAL A 13 -3.78 -19.16 -4.42
N LYS A 14 -3.09 -20.18 -3.92
CA LYS A 14 -1.68 -20.43 -4.29
C LYS A 14 -1.52 -20.90 -5.74
N ASP A 15 -2.46 -21.70 -6.23
CA ASP A 15 -2.42 -22.24 -7.58
C ASP A 15 -2.86 -21.20 -8.63
N GLU A 16 -3.84 -20.36 -8.29
CA GLU A 16 -4.38 -19.30 -9.17
C GLU A 16 -3.57 -17.99 -9.09
N TYR A 17 -2.92 -17.70 -7.95
CA TYR A 17 -2.14 -16.49 -7.73
C TYR A 17 -0.73 -16.82 -7.20
N PRO A 18 0.13 -17.47 -8.01
CA PRO A 18 1.47 -17.90 -7.59
C PRO A 18 2.37 -16.73 -7.16
N TYR A 19 2.07 -15.52 -7.60
CA TYR A 19 2.78 -14.29 -7.24
C TYR A 19 2.53 -13.83 -5.79
N VAL A 20 1.51 -14.36 -5.11
CA VAL A 20 1.24 -14.08 -3.68
C VAL A 20 2.24 -14.80 -2.77
N ALA A 21 2.85 -15.89 -3.23
CA ALA A 21 3.80 -16.68 -2.44
C ALA A 21 5.20 -16.07 -2.35
N HIS A 22 5.52 -15.08 -3.18
CA HIS A 22 6.82 -14.40 -3.20
C HIS A 22 6.59 -12.90 -3.03
N PRO A 23 7.31 -12.21 -2.13
CA PRO A 23 7.21 -10.76 -2.02
C PRO A 23 7.67 -10.14 -3.33
N ALA A 24 6.72 -9.81 -4.20
CA ALA A 24 6.92 -9.20 -5.49
C ALA A 24 6.20 -7.85 -5.49
N ALA A 25 6.94 -6.79 -5.81
CA ALA A 25 6.33 -5.50 -6.07
C ALA A 25 5.71 -5.53 -7.48
N MET A 26 4.44 -5.16 -7.58
CA MET A 26 3.69 -5.02 -8.81
C MET A 26 3.53 -3.54 -9.15
N ARG A 27 3.57 -3.23 -10.44
CA ARG A 27 3.24 -1.88 -10.92
C ARG A 27 1.73 -1.72 -10.93
N ALA A 28 1.24 -0.60 -10.42
CA ALA A 28 -0.18 -0.32 -10.34
C ALA A 28 -0.47 1.15 -10.67
N GLU A 29 -1.69 1.44 -11.10
CA GLU A 29 -2.20 2.79 -11.33
C GLU A 29 -3.24 3.13 -10.27
N ILE A 30 -3.18 4.34 -9.71
CA ILE A 30 -4.15 4.85 -8.75
C ILE A 30 -5.48 5.14 -9.45
N THR A 31 -6.52 4.37 -9.11
CA THR A 31 -7.87 4.53 -9.65
C THR A 31 -8.83 5.27 -8.71
N LYS A 32 -8.44 5.42 -7.43
CA LYS A 32 -9.13 6.28 -6.47
C LYS A 32 -8.15 6.75 -5.40
N ALA A 33 -8.26 8.02 -5.02
CA ALA A 33 -7.57 8.61 -3.88
C ALA A 33 -8.59 9.26 -2.95
N GLU A 34 -8.59 8.87 -1.68
CA GLU A 34 -9.52 9.38 -0.67
C GLU A 34 -8.73 9.87 0.55
N LYS A 35 -8.94 11.13 0.94
CA LYS A 35 -8.34 11.68 2.15
C LYS A 35 -9.04 11.10 3.37
N LEU A 36 -8.30 10.47 4.28
CA LEU A 36 -8.87 9.95 5.52
C LEU A 36 -9.10 11.10 6.51
N PRO A 37 -10.17 11.03 7.32
CA PRO A 37 -10.47 12.07 8.31
C PRO A 37 -9.53 12.04 9.51
N GLU A 38 -8.85 10.90 9.74
CA GLU A 38 -7.91 10.73 10.84
C GLU A 38 -6.57 11.38 10.51
N GLU A 39 -6.17 12.33 11.37
CA GLU A 39 -4.82 12.89 11.35
C GLU A 39 -3.91 12.06 12.24
N TYR A 40 -2.69 11.82 11.77
CA TYR A 40 -1.65 11.20 12.58
C TYR A 40 -0.73 12.30 13.10
N SER A 41 -0.31 12.18 14.36
CA SER A 41 0.64 13.08 14.99
C SER A 41 1.81 12.30 15.56
N TYR A 42 3.01 12.84 15.43
CA TYR A 42 4.19 12.28 16.09
C TYR A 42 5.10 13.40 16.58
N GLU A 43 5.75 13.14 17.72
CA GLU A 43 6.70 14.05 18.32
C GLU A 43 8.04 13.96 17.60
N ILE A 44 8.60 15.12 17.28
CA ILE A 44 9.94 15.24 16.70
C ILE A 44 10.76 16.24 17.51
N SER A 45 12.02 15.90 17.76
CA SER A 45 13.00 16.83 18.33
C SER A 45 13.93 17.28 17.22
N LEU A 46 13.89 18.57 16.90
CA LEU A 46 14.80 19.18 15.93
C LEU A 46 15.99 19.78 16.66
N LYS A 47 17.20 19.34 16.28
CA LYS A 47 18.45 19.92 16.75
C LYS A 47 19.01 20.84 15.68
N ASP A 48 19.14 22.11 16.03
CA ASP A 48 19.85 23.09 15.21
C ASP A 48 21.34 22.72 15.12
N LYS A 49 21.87 22.65 13.91
CA LYS A 49 23.27 22.24 13.66
C LYS A 49 24.28 23.33 14.02
N GLU A 50 23.90 24.60 13.96
CA GLU A 50 24.78 25.74 14.18
C GLU A 50 24.80 26.15 15.66
N THR A 51 23.61 26.20 16.28
CA THR A 51 23.46 26.64 17.68
C THR A 51 23.41 25.49 18.68
N GLY A 52 23.18 24.26 18.21
CA GLY A 52 23.04 23.07 19.07
C GLY A 52 21.74 23.02 19.87
N ALA A 53 20.85 23.99 19.72
CA ALA A 53 19.58 24.05 20.42
C ALA A 53 18.64 22.94 19.94
N CYS A 54 18.01 22.24 20.90
CA CYS A 54 16.95 21.27 20.62
C CYS A 54 15.59 21.90 20.90
N ARG A 55 14.61 21.65 20.03
CA ARG A 55 13.21 22.04 20.22
C ARG A 55 12.31 20.88 19.82
N ASP A 56 11.28 20.66 20.63
CA ASP A 56 10.29 19.62 20.42
C ASP A 56 9.07 20.19 19.69
N TYR A 57 8.57 19.43 18.72
CA TYR A 57 7.42 19.79 17.90
C TYR A 57 6.50 18.58 17.74
N ILE A 58 5.22 18.86 17.56
CA ILE A 58 4.23 17.87 17.14
C ILE A 58 3.99 18.09 15.65
N LEU A 59 4.38 17.11 14.84
CA LEU A 59 4.09 17.14 13.41
C LEU A 59 2.79 16.39 13.16
N THR A 60 1.79 17.08 12.61
CA THR A 60 0.52 16.49 12.19
C THR A 60 0.52 16.26 10.68
N GLY A 61 -0.08 15.17 10.25
CA GLY A 61 -0.23 14.82 8.84
C GLY A 61 -1.56 14.11 8.60
N THR A 62 -1.95 14.03 7.33
CA THR A 62 -3.14 13.28 6.92
C THR A 62 -2.74 12.02 6.17
N SER A 63 -3.47 10.93 6.43
CA SER A 63 -3.37 9.70 5.66
C SER A 63 -4.38 9.69 4.52
N PHE A 64 -4.12 8.86 3.52
CA PHE A 64 -4.95 8.68 2.35
C PHE A 64 -5.21 7.20 2.12
N ARG A 65 -6.40 6.88 1.62
CA ARG A 65 -6.82 5.54 1.22
C ARG A 65 -6.94 5.47 -0.29
N TYR A 66 -6.32 4.46 -0.88
CA TYR A 66 -6.23 4.29 -2.31
C TYR A 66 -6.94 3.03 -2.80
N ARG A 67 -7.33 3.09 -4.08
CA ARG A 67 -7.60 1.94 -4.92
C ARG A 67 -6.64 1.95 -6.09
N VAL A 68 -6.18 0.77 -6.48
CA VAL A 68 -5.22 0.61 -7.56
C VAL A 68 -5.55 -0.58 -8.44
N LYS A 69 -5.25 -0.44 -9.73
CA LYS A 69 -5.27 -1.55 -10.68
C LYS A 69 -3.85 -1.96 -11.04
N ILE A 70 -3.60 -3.27 -11.04
CA ILE A 70 -2.29 -3.80 -11.43
C ILE A 70 -2.12 -3.68 -12.94
N LEU A 71 -0.92 -3.25 -13.35
CA LEU A 71 -0.53 -3.13 -14.74
C LEU A 71 0.38 -4.28 -15.14
N THR A 72 0.28 -4.67 -16.40
CA THR A 72 1.23 -5.57 -17.05
C THR A 72 2.57 -4.86 -17.29
N ASN A 73 3.59 -5.62 -17.71
CA ASN A 73 4.87 -5.05 -18.13
C ASN A 73 4.74 -4.04 -19.28
N GLY A 74 3.70 -4.16 -20.11
CA GLY A 74 3.35 -3.24 -21.18
C GLY A 74 2.72 -1.92 -20.72
N LYS A 75 2.43 -1.79 -19.41
CA LYS A 75 1.64 -0.70 -18.79
C LYS A 75 0.14 -0.73 -19.11
N ASP A 76 -0.33 -1.78 -19.77
CA ASP A 76 -1.77 -2.03 -19.93
C ASP A 76 -2.36 -2.62 -18.64
N GLU A 77 -3.66 -2.40 -18.42
CA GLU A 77 -4.40 -2.99 -17.29
C GLU A 77 -4.32 -4.53 -17.33
N MET A 78 -3.93 -5.14 -16.21
CA MET A 78 -3.95 -6.59 -16.05
C MET A 78 -5.37 -7.03 -15.64
N ALA A 79 -6.26 -7.17 -16.62
CA ALA A 79 -7.70 -7.42 -16.40
C ALA A 79 -8.02 -8.67 -15.55
N GLU A 80 -7.13 -9.66 -15.54
CA GLU A 80 -7.26 -10.89 -14.76
C GLU A 80 -6.99 -10.66 -13.25
N TYR A 81 -6.32 -9.56 -12.90
CA TYR A 81 -5.97 -9.24 -11.53
C TYR A 81 -7.01 -8.30 -10.91
N PRO A 82 -7.56 -8.62 -9.72
CA PRO A 82 -8.58 -7.80 -9.09
C PRO A 82 -8.03 -6.42 -8.71
N GLU A 83 -8.91 -5.41 -8.74
CA GLU A 83 -8.58 -4.10 -8.19
C GLU A 83 -8.27 -4.22 -6.70
N LEU A 84 -7.12 -3.66 -6.28
CA LEU A 84 -6.73 -3.64 -4.89
C LEU A 84 -7.31 -2.39 -4.23
N ILE A 85 -7.94 -2.59 -3.09
CA ILE A 85 -8.69 -1.56 -2.36
C ILE A 85 -8.18 -1.44 -0.93
N ASN A 86 -8.56 -0.35 -0.27
CA ASN A 86 -8.24 -0.07 1.13
C ASN A 86 -6.73 -0.05 1.42
N ILE A 87 -5.94 0.46 0.46
CA ILE A 87 -4.50 0.63 0.66
C ILE A 87 -4.25 1.99 1.29
N ASP A 88 -3.84 2.01 2.55
CA ASP A 88 -3.58 3.25 3.28
C ASP A 88 -2.11 3.69 3.11
N SER A 89 -1.90 4.99 2.86
CA SER A 89 -0.56 5.57 2.80
C SER A 89 -0.55 7.01 3.30
N ARG A 90 0.58 7.40 3.91
CA ARG A 90 0.86 8.79 4.31
C ARG A 90 1.38 9.63 3.14
N GLN A 91 1.78 8.98 2.05
CA GLN A 91 2.17 9.68 0.82
C GLN A 91 0.92 10.10 0.05
N CYS A 92 0.99 11.27 -0.56
CA CYS A 92 -0.10 11.83 -1.35
C CYS A 92 0.14 11.48 -2.82
N TYR A 93 -0.76 10.69 -3.40
CA TYR A 93 -0.80 10.34 -4.82
C TYR A 93 -2.10 10.84 -5.45
N GLN A 94 -2.06 11.10 -6.75
CA GLN A 94 -3.19 11.54 -7.55
C GLN A 94 -3.76 10.40 -8.38
N LEU A 95 -4.98 10.60 -8.87
CA LEU A 95 -5.60 9.70 -9.83
C LEU A 95 -4.72 9.58 -11.09
N GLY A 96 -4.43 8.35 -11.52
CA GLY A 96 -3.56 8.07 -12.66
C GLY A 96 -2.07 7.95 -12.32
N ASP A 97 -1.65 8.21 -11.08
CA ASP A 97 -0.26 8.01 -10.67
C ASP A 97 0.12 6.53 -10.75
N ILE A 98 1.35 6.27 -11.22
CA ILE A 98 1.90 4.92 -11.27
C ILE A 98 2.69 4.66 -9.99
N VAL A 99 2.30 3.62 -9.27
CA VAL A 99 2.90 3.23 -8.00
C VAL A 99 3.40 1.79 -8.03
N SER A 100 4.30 1.46 -7.11
CA SER A 100 4.73 0.09 -6.82
C SER A 100 4.02 -0.40 -5.56
N VAL A 101 3.35 -1.55 -5.68
CA VAL A 101 2.56 -2.15 -4.62
C VAL A 101 3.11 -3.52 -4.28
N ALA A 102 3.28 -3.80 -2.99
CA ALA A 102 3.80 -5.08 -2.51
C ALA A 102 2.87 -5.70 -1.48
N PHE A 103 2.87 -7.03 -1.42
CA PHE A 103 2.25 -7.80 -0.34
C PHE A 103 3.32 -8.18 0.67
N ILE A 104 3.22 -7.68 1.90
CA ILE A 104 4.21 -7.91 2.96
C ILE A 104 3.70 -9.03 3.88
N GLY A 105 4.61 -9.88 4.37
CA GLY A 105 4.30 -10.85 5.44
C GLY A 105 3.50 -12.08 5.01
N GLY A 106 3.26 -12.27 3.70
CA GLY A 106 2.41 -13.38 3.20
C GLY A 106 0.92 -13.16 3.50
N GLU A 107 0.54 -11.94 3.89
CA GLU A 107 -0.83 -11.52 4.09
C GLU A 107 -1.42 -10.96 2.79
N THR A 108 -2.74 -10.86 2.73
CA THR A 108 -3.46 -10.28 1.58
C THR A 108 -3.51 -8.75 1.61
N GLU A 109 -2.85 -8.12 2.58
CA GLU A 109 -2.78 -6.67 2.69
C GLU A 109 -1.67 -6.12 1.79
N ALA A 110 -2.08 -5.28 0.84
CA ALA A 110 -1.20 -4.61 -0.09
C ALA A 110 -0.76 -3.25 0.48
N VAL A 111 0.50 -2.89 0.24
CA VAL A 111 1.05 -1.58 0.62
C VAL A 111 1.71 -0.91 -0.58
N ILE A 112 1.59 0.41 -0.66
CA ILE A 112 2.36 1.20 -1.63
C ILE A 112 3.77 1.40 -1.07
N VAL A 113 4.78 0.97 -1.82
CA VAL A 113 6.21 1.07 -1.43
C VAL A 113 6.96 2.17 -2.17
N GLY A 114 6.35 2.78 -3.19
CA GLY A 114 6.91 3.90 -3.94
C GLY A 114 6.05 4.30 -5.14
N GLY A 115 6.35 5.46 -5.73
CA GLY A 115 5.78 5.98 -6.97
C GLY A 115 6.83 6.74 -7.76
#